data_AF-A0A2K8VBJ4-F1
#
_entry.id   AF-A0A2K8VBJ4-F1
#
_cell.length_a   1.000
_cell.length_b   1.000
_cell.length_c   1.000
_cell.angle_alpha   90.00
_cell.angle_beta   90.00
_cell.angle_gamma   90.00
#
_symmetry.space_group_name_H-M   'P 1'
#
loop_
_entity.id
_entity.type
_entity.pdbx_description
1 polymer ?
#
loop_
_entity_poly.entity_id
_entity_poly.type
_entity_poly.pdbx_seq_one_letter_code
_entity_poly.pdbx_strand_id
1 'polypeptide(L)'
;MGNPVTVNGVTLTLKQFFKFDINIPAANKPKGPLVNISDSEGANSTPYTVTVLAYLPNNPLNKVTNTSGLQLQGNEIYLNYYGINSVEMLNKDGNFETKQGREFHVEFNCTEQVTQFDLYYIQFTYEVQQGQPSADVVWVRDEDEDPETDRGTVTTPSTPPPTI
;
A
#
# COMPACT_ATOMS: atom_id res chain seq x y z
N MET A 1 16.10 5.70 -12.41
CA MET A 1 15.67 4.36 -11.94
C MET A 1 16.33 4.15 -10.59
N GLY A 2 15.56 3.75 -9.57
CA GLY A 2 16.07 3.61 -8.19
C GLY A 2 16.97 2.39 -8.03
N ASN A 3 17.92 2.46 -7.10
CA ASN A 3 18.73 1.30 -6.72
C ASN A 3 17.85 0.27 -5.99
N PRO A 4 18.05 -1.05 -6.21
CA PRO A 4 17.36 -2.08 -5.44
C PRO A 4 17.64 -1.94 -3.94
N VAL A 5 16.62 -2.23 -3.12
CA VAL A 5 16.74 -2.24 -1.65
C VAL A 5 16.25 -3.59 -1.14
N THR A 6 16.99 -4.20 -0.22
CA THR A 6 16.60 -5.47 0.40
C THR A 6 16.21 -5.24 1.85
N VAL A 7 14.98 -5.61 2.20
CA VAL A 7 14.42 -5.52 3.55
C VAL A 7 13.81 -6.86 3.92
N ASN A 8 14.18 -7.42 5.08
CA ASN A 8 13.61 -8.67 5.61
C ASN A 8 13.56 -9.82 4.57
N GLY A 9 14.64 -10.01 3.81
CA GLY A 9 14.74 -11.07 2.81
C GLY A 9 13.90 -10.86 1.55
N VAL A 10 13.37 -9.65 1.33
CA VAL A 10 12.66 -9.25 0.11
C VAL A 10 13.41 -8.11 -0.56
N THR A 11 13.78 -8.30 -1.83
CA THR A 11 14.46 -7.29 -2.64
C THR A 11 13.43 -6.51 -3.47
N LEU A 12 13.33 -5.20 -3.23
CA LEU A 12 12.46 -4.27 -3.93
C LEU A 12 13.22 -3.52 -5.02
N THR A 13 12.59 -3.29 -6.17
CA THR A 13 13.16 -2.49 -7.25
C THR A 13 12.10 -1.60 -7.88
N LEU A 14 12.33 -0.29 -7.91
CA LEU A 14 11.43 0.65 -8.57
C LEU A 14 11.51 0.50 -10.09
N LYS A 15 10.37 0.31 -10.74
CA LYS A 15 10.26 0.30 -12.21
C LYS A 15 9.76 1.64 -12.73
N GLN A 16 8.66 2.14 -12.16
CA GLN A 16 8.06 3.41 -12.57
C GLN A 16 7.45 4.14 -11.36
N PHE A 17 7.57 5.45 -11.36
CA PHE A 17 6.94 6.34 -10.40
C PHE A 17 6.59 7.65 -11.10
N PHE A 18 5.31 8.01 -11.14
CA PHE A 18 4.89 9.31 -11.65
C PHE A 18 3.54 9.72 -11.06
N LYS A 19 3.33 11.03 -10.97
CA LYS A 19 2.05 11.66 -10.59
C LYS A 19 1.20 11.88 -11.86
N PHE A 20 -0.08 11.55 -11.79
CA PHE A 20 -1.04 11.95 -12.82
C PHE A 20 -1.42 13.43 -12.64
N ASP A 21 -1.72 14.11 -13.74
CA ASP A 21 -2.26 15.48 -13.73
C ASP A 21 -3.75 15.46 -13.40
N ILE A 22 -4.09 14.95 -12.20
CA ILE A 22 -5.45 14.90 -11.68
C ILE A 22 -5.48 15.26 -10.20
N ASN A 23 -6.54 15.95 -9.78
CA ASN A 23 -6.82 16.26 -8.39
C ASN A 23 -8.18 15.67 -8.00
N ILE A 24 -8.17 14.85 -6.95
CA ILE A 24 -9.32 14.11 -6.48
C ILE A 24 -9.80 14.74 -5.18
N PRO A 25 -11.04 15.28 -5.12
CA PRO A 25 -11.59 15.79 -3.89
C PRO A 25 -11.58 14.71 -2.79
N ALA A 26 -11.31 15.08 -1.55
CA ALA A 26 -11.26 14.14 -0.42
C ALA A 26 -12.52 13.26 -0.30
N ALA A 27 -13.69 13.81 -0.63
CA ALA A 27 -14.97 13.08 -0.64
C ALA A 27 -15.02 11.92 -1.66
N ASN A 28 -14.19 11.98 -2.70
CA ASN A 28 -14.15 11.03 -3.81
C ASN A 28 -12.95 10.08 -3.73
N LYS A 29 -12.10 10.18 -2.71
CA LYS A 29 -10.98 9.25 -2.51
C LYS A 29 -11.53 7.83 -2.24
N PRO A 30 -11.10 6.82 -3.02
CA PRO A 30 -11.44 5.43 -2.72
C PRO A 30 -10.93 5.03 -1.33
N LYS A 31 -11.74 4.29 -0.58
CA LYS A 31 -11.42 3.80 0.79
C LYS A 31 -10.96 2.34 0.81
N GLY A 32 -10.60 1.78 -0.35
CA GLY A 32 -10.16 0.39 -0.48
C GLY A 32 -8.64 0.29 -0.64
N PRO A 33 -8.08 -0.93 -0.57
CA PRO A 33 -6.66 -1.17 -0.82
C PRO A 33 -6.25 -0.67 -2.23
N LEU A 34 -5.02 -0.18 -2.34
CA LEU A 34 -4.53 0.56 -3.50
C LEU A 34 -4.10 -0.32 -4.69
N VAL A 35 -4.33 -1.62 -4.60
CA VAL A 35 -3.76 -2.62 -5.50
C VAL A 35 -4.82 -3.48 -6.16
N ASN A 36 -4.64 -3.67 -7.47
CA ASN A 36 -5.08 -4.87 -8.16
C ASN A 36 -3.93 -5.89 -8.10
N ILE A 37 -4.15 -7.03 -7.48
CA ILE A 37 -3.27 -8.19 -7.63
C ILE A 37 -3.59 -8.81 -9.00
N SER A 38 -2.61 -8.87 -9.90
CA SER A 38 -2.81 -9.44 -11.25
C SER A 38 -2.55 -10.94 -11.32
N ASP A 39 -1.95 -11.57 -10.30
CA ASP A 39 -1.65 -13.00 -10.30
C ASP A 39 -1.37 -13.56 -8.88
N SER A 40 -1.46 -14.89 -8.72
CA SER A 40 -1.02 -15.60 -7.52
C SER A 40 0.51 -15.54 -7.33
N GLU A 41 0.98 -15.40 -6.09
CA GLU A 41 2.43 -15.49 -5.78
C GLU A 41 2.91 -16.92 -6.08
N GLY A 42 3.67 -17.10 -7.16
CA GLY A 42 4.29 -18.35 -7.57
C GLY A 42 5.57 -18.72 -6.77
N ALA A 43 6.29 -19.75 -7.23
CA ALA A 43 7.50 -20.22 -6.57
C ALA A 43 8.71 -19.24 -6.71
N ASN A 44 9.59 -19.29 -5.70
CA ASN A 44 10.73 -18.39 -5.46
C ASN A 44 11.67 -18.15 -6.66
N SER A 45 12.35 -16.99 -6.64
CA SER A 45 13.40 -16.47 -7.58
C SER A 45 12.96 -15.72 -8.83
N THR A 46 11.65 -15.58 -9.11
CA THR A 46 11.16 -14.67 -10.16
C THR A 46 10.58 -13.41 -9.51
N PRO A 47 11.03 -12.19 -9.88
CA PRO A 47 10.46 -10.96 -9.34
C PRO A 47 8.99 -10.78 -9.74
N TYR A 48 8.13 -10.50 -8.78
CA TYR A 48 6.74 -10.13 -8.99
C TYR A 48 6.63 -8.67 -9.32
N THR A 49 5.86 -8.30 -10.34
CA THR A 49 5.59 -6.89 -10.65
C THR A 49 4.28 -6.48 -10.00
N VAL A 50 4.33 -5.42 -9.20
CA VAL A 50 3.17 -4.85 -8.51
C VAL A 50 2.91 -3.46 -9.05
N THR A 51 1.66 -3.19 -9.40
CA THR A 51 1.19 -1.86 -9.82
C THR A 51 0.22 -1.31 -8.79
N VAL A 52 0.52 -0.12 -8.29
CA VAL A 52 -0.23 0.56 -7.22
C VAL A 52 -0.70 1.91 -7.75
N LEU A 53 -1.95 2.24 -7.45
CA LEU A 53 -2.50 3.59 -7.63
C LEU A 53 -2.67 4.22 -6.25
N ALA A 54 -1.76 5.11 -5.86
CA ALA A 54 -1.75 5.71 -4.54
C ALA A 54 -2.35 7.12 -4.54
N TYR A 55 -3.19 7.42 -3.54
CA TYR A 55 -3.83 8.72 -3.35
C TYR A 55 -3.15 9.47 -2.23
N LEU A 56 -2.21 10.35 -2.57
CA LEU A 56 -1.46 11.14 -1.59
C LEU A 56 -2.03 12.56 -1.51
N PRO A 57 -1.99 13.22 -0.34
CA PRO A 57 -2.40 14.61 -0.21
C PRO A 57 -1.73 15.54 -1.24
N ASN A 58 -2.48 16.51 -1.77
CA ASN A 58 -1.93 17.56 -2.64
C ASN A 58 -1.13 18.63 -1.86
N ASN A 59 -1.00 18.48 -0.54
CA ASN A 59 -0.23 19.40 0.29
C ASN A 59 1.29 19.10 0.19
N PRO A 60 2.15 20.05 0.57
CA PRO A 60 3.56 19.77 0.77
C PRO A 60 3.76 18.61 1.76
N LEU A 61 4.49 17.58 1.32
CA LEU A 61 4.81 16.43 2.16
C LEU A 61 6.05 16.72 3.03
N ASN A 62 6.01 16.20 4.25
CA ASN A 62 7.13 16.21 5.18
C ASN A 62 8.00 14.96 4.98
N LYS A 63 9.18 14.99 5.60
CA LYS A 63 10.06 13.82 5.64
C LYS A 63 9.42 12.69 6.46
N VAL A 64 9.42 11.48 5.91
CA VAL A 64 9.04 10.26 6.64
C VAL A 64 10.15 9.81 7.58
N THR A 65 9.77 9.15 8.67
CA THR A 65 10.67 8.62 9.69
C THR A 65 11.22 7.27 9.27
N ASN A 66 10.38 6.38 8.73
CA ASN A 66 10.82 5.07 8.26
C ASN A 66 11.35 5.14 6.81
N THR A 67 12.67 5.13 6.70
CA THR A 67 13.40 5.20 5.42
C THR A 67 14.05 3.86 5.04
N SER A 68 13.61 2.75 5.65
CA SER A 68 14.23 1.43 5.48
C SER A 68 13.95 0.78 4.13
N GLY A 69 12.86 1.15 3.46
CA GLY A 69 12.41 0.59 2.20
C GLY A 69 12.85 1.36 0.96
N LEU A 70 12.04 1.22 -0.10
CA LEU A 70 12.34 1.76 -1.42
C LEU A 70 11.93 3.23 -1.50
N GLN A 71 12.91 4.12 -1.63
CA GLN A 71 12.69 5.55 -1.83
C GLN A 71 11.97 5.82 -3.17
N LEU A 72 10.80 6.46 -3.12
CA LEU A 72 10.01 6.80 -4.31
C LEU A 72 10.23 8.25 -4.75
N GLN A 73 10.20 9.18 -3.80
CA GLN A 73 10.43 10.60 -4.05
C GLN A 73 11.09 11.24 -2.84
N GLY A 74 12.30 11.79 -3.04
CA GLY A 74 13.06 12.53 -2.03
C GLY A 74 13.02 11.85 -0.66
N ASN A 75 12.87 12.61 0.41
CA ASN A 75 12.72 12.03 1.75
C ASN A 75 11.24 11.90 2.16
N GLU A 76 10.31 12.10 1.23
CA GLU A 76 8.90 12.33 1.53
C GLU A 76 8.01 11.13 1.23
N ILE A 77 8.41 10.23 0.31
CA ILE A 77 7.60 9.07 -0.06
C ILE A 77 8.47 7.82 -0.14
N TYR A 78 8.11 6.80 0.63
CA TYR A 78 8.77 5.50 0.66
C TYR A 78 7.77 4.36 0.48
N LEU A 79 8.23 3.27 -0.13
CA LEU A 79 7.55 1.99 -0.14
C LEU A 79 8.26 1.06 0.83
N ASN A 80 7.63 0.80 1.98
CA ASN A 80 8.19 -0.03 3.05
C ASN A 80 7.54 -1.42 3.07
N TYR A 81 8.29 -2.41 3.56
CA TYR A 81 7.86 -3.81 3.66
C TYR A 81 7.80 -4.24 5.12
N TYR A 82 6.64 -4.73 5.56
CA TYR A 82 6.35 -5.05 6.97
C TYR A 82 6.27 -6.54 7.28
N GLY A 83 6.62 -7.39 6.33
CA GLY A 83 6.57 -8.84 6.53
C GLY A 83 5.27 -9.46 6.02
N ILE A 84 4.96 -10.64 6.57
CA ILE A 84 3.71 -11.34 6.33
C ILE A 84 2.81 -11.15 7.55
N ASN A 85 1.66 -10.54 7.34
CA ASN A 85 0.68 -10.24 8.37
C ASN A 85 -0.67 -10.88 8.02
N SER A 86 -1.48 -11.16 9.04
CA SER A 86 -2.84 -11.65 8.82
C SER A 86 -3.74 -10.53 8.33
N VAL A 87 -4.37 -10.72 7.17
CA VAL A 87 -5.28 -9.76 6.55
C VAL A 87 -6.66 -10.38 6.44
N GLU A 88 -7.67 -9.65 6.86
CA GLU A 88 -9.07 -10.03 6.69
C GLU A 88 -9.59 -9.52 5.34
N MET A 89 -10.08 -10.43 4.49
CA MET A 89 -10.59 -10.10 3.16
C MET A 89 -12.00 -10.63 2.98
N LEU A 90 -12.85 -9.83 2.33
CA LEU A 90 -14.19 -10.25 1.96
C LEU A 90 -14.12 -11.21 0.78
N ASN A 91 -14.66 -12.42 0.94
CA ASN A 91 -14.75 -13.39 -0.13
C ASN A 91 -15.98 -13.14 -1.02
N LYS A 92 -16.06 -13.86 -2.14
CA LYS A 92 -17.15 -13.76 -3.13
C LYS A 92 -18.55 -14.08 -2.56
N ASP A 93 -18.61 -14.77 -1.43
CA ASP A 93 -19.84 -15.19 -0.78
C ASP A 93 -20.27 -14.20 0.33
N GLY A 94 -19.53 -13.08 0.49
CA GLY A 94 -19.82 -12.03 1.46
C GLY A 94 -19.33 -12.34 2.88
N ASN A 95 -18.52 -13.39 3.06
CA ASN A 95 -17.91 -13.74 4.34
C ASN A 95 -16.49 -13.21 4.42
N PHE A 96 -16.02 -12.91 5.62
CA PHE A 96 -14.63 -12.57 5.86
C PHE A 96 -13.77 -13.84 5.98
N GLU A 97 -12.66 -13.85 5.26
CA GLU A 97 -11.61 -14.87 5.37
C GLU A 97 -10.30 -14.20 5.80
N THR A 98 -9.60 -14.83 6.74
CA THR A 98 -8.23 -14.43 7.10
C THR A 98 -7.24 -15.12 6.17
N LYS A 99 -6.35 -14.34 5.55
CA LYS A 99 -5.23 -14.81 4.73
C LYS A 99 -3.91 -14.23 5.25
N GLN A 100 -2.80 -14.87 4.90
CA GLN A 100 -1.47 -14.33 5.16
C GLN A 100 -1.05 -13.41 4.00
N GLY A 101 -0.97 -12.10 4.26
CA GLY A 101 -0.65 -11.08 3.27
C GLY A 101 0.77 -10.57 3.40
N ARG A 102 1.51 -10.51 2.28
CA ARG A 102 2.79 -9.80 2.20
C ARG A 102 2.52 -8.30 2.15
N GLU A 103 2.81 -7.61 3.24
CA GLU A 103 2.34 -6.25 3.47
C GLU A 103 3.39 -5.19 3.09
N PHE A 104 2.99 -4.26 2.22
CA PHE A 104 3.75 -3.10 1.83
C PHE A 104 2.96 -1.82 2.12
N HIS A 105 3.63 -0.78 2.59
CA HIS A 105 3.02 0.52 2.82
C HIS A 105 3.65 1.57 1.93
N VAL A 106 2.82 2.39 1.29
CA VAL A 106 3.23 3.65 0.68
C VAL A 106 3.15 4.70 1.78
N GLU A 107 4.29 4.96 2.40
CA GLU A 107 4.40 5.89 3.52
C GLU A 107 4.69 7.30 3.04
N PHE A 108 3.95 8.24 3.63
CA PHE A 108 4.11 9.67 3.47
C PHE A 108 3.79 10.35 4.79
N ASN A 109 4.15 11.63 4.91
CA ASN A 109 3.79 12.45 6.06
C ASN A 109 3.27 13.78 5.55
N CYS A 110 2.09 14.19 6.01
CA CYS A 110 1.47 15.44 5.61
C CYS A 110 0.88 16.16 6.82
N THR A 111 0.97 17.49 6.88
CA THR A 111 0.19 18.25 7.86
C THR A 111 -1.31 18.19 7.55
N GLU A 112 -2.16 18.12 8.57
CA GLU A 112 -3.61 18.02 8.47
C GLU A 112 -4.31 19.05 7.54
N GLN A 113 -5.58 18.77 7.23
CA GLN A 113 -6.50 19.52 6.34
C GLN A 113 -6.25 19.32 4.84
N VAL A 114 -6.49 18.09 4.38
CA VAL A 114 -6.40 17.73 2.96
C VAL A 114 -7.79 17.79 2.32
N THR A 115 -7.98 18.72 1.40
CA THR A 115 -9.22 18.82 0.60
C THR A 115 -9.11 18.09 -0.74
N GLN A 116 -7.88 17.83 -1.19
CA GLN A 116 -7.57 17.23 -2.49
C GLN A 116 -6.41 16.24 -2.39
N PHE A 117 -6.50 15.18 -3.17
CA PHE A 117 -5.48 14.14 -3.32
C PHE A 117 -4.97 14.12 -4.75
N ASP A 118 -3.67 13.90 -4.89
CA ASP A 118 -3.01 13.58 -6.14
C ASP A 118 -3.02 12.05 -6.34
N LEU A 119 -3.15 11.61 -7.59
CA LEU A 119 -3.01 10.20 -7.94
C LEU A 119 -1.59 9.92 -8.41
N TYR A 120 -0.95 8.91 -7.82
CA TYR A 120 0.37 8.43 -8.19
C TYR A 120 0.30 7.03 -8.76
N TYR A 121 1.04 6.81 -9.84
CA TYR A 121 1.34 5.49 -10.38
C TYR A 121 2.67 5.01 -9.80
N ILE A 122 2.65 3.84 -9.16
CA ILE A 122 3.85 3.19 -8.63
C ILE A 122 3.90 1.79 -9.23
N GLN A 123 4.99 1.47 -9.90
CA GLN A 123 5.29 0.10 -10.32
C GLN A 123 6.63 -0.31 -9.74
N PHE A 124 6.63 -1.38 -8.97
CA PHE A 124 7.84 -1.96 -8.40
C PHE A 124 7.85 -3.46 -8.63
N THR A 125 9.04 -4.05 -8.59
CA THR A 125 9.18 -5.49 -8.46
C THR A 125 9.64 -5.87 -7.07
N TYR A 126 9.18 -7.00 -6.56
CA TYR A 126 9.75 -7.62 -5.37
C TYR A 126 10.21 -9.05 -5.66
N GLU A 127 11.35 -9.44 -5.10
CA GLU A 127 11.90 -10.79 -5.17
C GLU A 127 12.06 -11.35 -3.76
N VAL A 128 11.52 -12.54 -3.53
CA VAL A 128 11.58 -13.24 -2.24
C VAL A 128 12.82 -14.13 -2.22
N GLN A 129 13.73 -13.89 -1.26
CA GLN A 129 14.94 -14.70 -1.10
C GLN A 129 14.61 -16.13 -0.71
N GLN A 130 15.51 -17.05 -1.07
CA GLN A 130 15.37 -18.46 -0.75
C GLN A 130 15.22 -18.70 0.76
N GLY A 131 14.22 -19.49 1.14
CA GLY A 131 13.93 -19.83 2.54
C GLY A 131 12.98 -18.88 3.27
N GLN A 132 12.54 -17.79 2.61
CA GLN A 132 11.48 -16.93 3.15
C GLN A 132 10.09 -17.57 2.97
N PRO A 133 9.14 -17.26 3.88
CA PRO A 133 7.77 -17.76 3.79
C PRO A 133 7.02 -17.17 2.58
N SER A 134 6.13 -17.98 2.00
CA SER A 134 5.16 -17.56 0.98
C SER A 134 3.96 -16.89 1.62
N ALA A 135 3.31 -15.97 0.89
CA ALA A 135 2.07 -15.33 1.29
C ALA A 135 0.92 -15.78 0.39
N ASP A 136 -0.31 -15.75 0.91
CA ASP A 136 -1.53 -16.01 0.15
C ASP A 136 -1.85 -14.84 -0.79
N VAL A 137 -1.51 -13.61 -0.38
CA VAL A 137 -1.80 -12.37 -1.11
C VAL A 137 -0.71 -11.32 -0.95
N VAL A 138 -0.68 -10.36 -1.88
CA VAL A 138 0.10 -9.12 -1.76
C VAL A 138 -0.83 -8.00 -1.27
N TRP A 139 -0.47 -7.35 -0.17
CA TRP A 139 -1.28 -6.31 0.45
C TRP A 139 -0.53 -4.98 0.39
N VAL A 140 -1.09 -3.98 -0.29
CA VAL A 140 -0.50 -2.64 -0.37
C VAL A 140 -1.51 -1.58 0.06
N ARG A 141 -1.11 -0.73 1.00
CA ARG A 141 -1.91 0.39 1.52
C ARG A 141 -1.10 1.67 1.59
N ASP A 142 -1.77 2.81 1.58
CA ASP A 142 -1.16 4.10 1.92
C ASP A 142 -1.21 4.31 3.44
N GLU A 143 -0.15 4.89 3.99
CA GLU A 143 0.00 5.15 5.43
C GLU A 143 0.50 6.59 5.63
N ASP A 144 -0.23 7.38 6.41
CA ASP A 144 0.18 8.73 6.81
C ASP A 144 0.82 8.66 8.19
N GLU A 145 2.11 9.01 8.31
CA GLU A 145 2.84 8.98 9.58
C GLU A 145 2.43 10.09 10.56
N ASP A 146 1.51 11.00 10.19
CA ASP A 146 0.98 12.00 11.13
C ASP A 146 0.19 11.29 12.26
N PRO A 147 0.63 11.41 13.54
CA PRO A 147 0.08 10.67 14.69
C PRO A 147 -1.42 10.87 14.96
N GLU A 148 -2.07 11.87 14.35
CA GLU A 148 -3.52 12.10 14.48
C GLU A 148 -4.35 11.34 13.40
N THR A 149 -3.71 10.66 12.45
CA THR A 149 -4.37 9.97 11.32
C THR A 149 -4.00 8.49 11.20
N ASP A 150 -4.12 7.76 12.31
CA ASP A 150 -4.15 6.30 12.29
C ASP A 150 -5.48 5.84 11.65
N ARG A 151 -5.50 5.72 10.32
CA ARG A 151 -6.67 5.28 9.54
C ARG A 151 -6.35 4.02 8.74
N GLY A 152 -6.13 2.93 9.47
CA GLY A 152 -6.41 1.60 8.97
C GLY A 152 -7.90 1.46 8.59
N THR A 153 -8.18 1.00 7.38
CA THR A 153 -9.55 0.69 6.97
C THR A 153 -9.97 -0.64 7.58
N VAL A 154 -10.90 -0.62 8.54
CA VAL A 154 -11.71 -1.79 8.91
C VAL A 154 -13.15 -1.49 8.49
N THR A 155 -13.65 -2.20 7.48
CA THR A 155 -15.05 -2.14 7.09
C THR A 155 -15.81 -3.31 7.71
N THR A 156 -16.69 -3.03 8.66
CA THR A 156 -17.79 -3.93 9.03
C THR A 156 -19.08 -3.51 8.31
N PRO A 157 -19.93 -4.46 7.86
CA PRO A 157 -21.22 -4.12 7.26
C PRO A 157 -22.11 -3.37 8.25
N SER A 158 -22.74 -2.29 7.79
CA SER A 158 -23.84 -1.63 8.49
C SER A 158 -25.02 -2.60 8.59
N THR A 159 -25.35 -3.05 9.79
CA THR A 159 -26.70 -3.57 10.04
C THR A 159 -27.69 -2.41 9.97
N PRO A 160 -28.77 -2.51 9.18
CA PRO A 160 -29.83 -1.51 9.22
C PRO A 160 -30.51 -1.57 10.61
N PRO A 161 -30.94 -0.41 11.16
CA PRO A 161 -31.63 -0.38 12.45
C PRO A 161 -32.94 -1.19 12.36
N PRO A 162 -33.37 -1.86 13.46
CA PRO A 162 -34.59 -2.65 13.46
C PRO A 162 -35.79 -1.74 13.16
N THR A 163 -36.56 -2.12 12.13
CA THR A 163 -37.88 -1.54 11.88
C THR A 163 -38.82 -1.89 13.03
N ILE A 164 -39.35 -0.86 13.67
CA ILE A 164 -40.47 -0.91 14.62
C ILE A 164 -41.79 -1.06 13.87
#